data_AF-A0A2G9I9R6-F1
#
_entry.id   AF-A0A2G9I9R6-F1
#
_cell.length_a   1.000
_cell.length_b   1.000
_cell.length_c   1.000
_cell.angle_alpha   90.00
_cell.angle_beta   90.00
_cell.angle_gamma   90.00
#
_symmetry.space_group_name_H-M   'P 1'
#
loop_
_entity.id
_entity.type
_entity.pdbx_description
1 polymer ?
#
loop_
_entity_poly.entity_id
_entity_poly.type
_entity_poly.pdbx_seq_one_letter_code
_entity_poly.pdbx_strand_id
1 'polypeptide(L)'
;MEIKASIESLGGAVFPKLNWSAPKDSAWISSTGNLKRTSFSEIALLLWSSDSVAHDLCHAYDSCKDKTSSRPSNFFLALHKWYPSLKPEMELRCFVHHELLIGICQREVTNFYPALIERKGVLKTTIQGFFTENVKGKFGSESYTFGVYVTKDGRVKLLDFNPWGASTLPLLFTWDELEEKLRGEDSELELRIVESRCGIRPGLKTAVPYDYLDTSPGIGWDQFLRNADKELRQQTSFAEAGA
;
A
#
# COMPACT_ATOMS: atom_id res chain seq x y z
N MET A 1 22.59 -20.12 -1.33
CA MET A 1 23.85 -19.36 -1.16
C MET A 1 23.70 -17.93 -1.68
N GLU A 2 23.10 -17.75 -2.85
CA GLU A 2 22.90 -16.44 -3.50
C GLU A 2 22.07 -15.44 -2.69
N ILE A 3 20.90 -15.82 -2.16
CA ILE A 3 20.03 -14.90 -1.39
C ILE A 3 20.75 -14.32 -0.16
N LYS A 4 21.51 -15.15 0.57
CA LYS A 4 22.27 -14.71 1.74
C LYS A 4 23.33 -13.69 1.36
N ALA A 5 24.09 -13.95 0.28
CA ALA A 5 25.08 -13.01 -0.23
C ALA A 5 24.44 -11.69 -0.69
N SER A 6 23.27 -11.73 -1.34
CA SER A 6 22.53 -10.53 -1.73
C SER A 6 22.10 -9.72 -0.50
N ILE A 7 21.59 -10.37 0.55
CA ILE A 7 21.25 -9.69 1.83
C ILE A 7 22.48 -9.00 2.42
N GLU A 8 23.61 -9.69 2.48
CA GLU A 8 24.87 -9.14 3.00
C GLU A 8 25.33 -7.92 2.19
N SER A 9 25.30 -7.99 0.86
CA SER A 9 25.65 -6.86 -0.02
C SER A 9 24.75 -5.63 0.14
N LEU A 10 23.49 -5.84 0.56
CA LEU A 10 22.51 -4.77 0.80
C LEU A 10 22.61 -4.18 2.22
N GLY A 11 23.60 -4.62 3.01
CA GLY A 11 23.84 -4.14 4.38
C GLY A 11 23.13 -4.98 5.45
N GLY A 12 22.85 -6.25 5.16
CA GLY A 12 22.34 -7.23 6.13
C GLY A 12 20.84 -7.14 6.42
N ALA A 13 20.14 -6.16 5.86
CA ALA A 13 18.70 -5.98 6.05
C ALA A 13 18.03 -5.56 4.74
N VAL A 14 16.94 -6.25 4.38
CA VAL A 14 16.26 -6.09 3.10
C VAL A 14 14.75 -5.97 3.25
N PHE A 15 14.12 -5.46 2.19
CA PHE A 15 12.69 -5.44 1.93
C PHE A 15 12.43 -6.31 0.69
N PRO A 16 11.75 -7.47 0.81
CA PRO A 16 11.50 -8.35 -0.32
C PRO A 16 10.25 -7.95 -1.10
N LYS A 17 10.27 -8.21 -2.41
CA LYS A 17 9.15 -8.03 -3.34
C LYS A 17 9.21 -9.13 -4.41
N LEU A 18 8.07 -9.57 -4.93
CA LEU A 18 8.05 -10.35 -6.17
C LEU A 18 8.04 -9.42 -7.39
N ASN A 19 7.56 -9.91 -8.53
CA ASN A 19 7.49 -9.17 -9.78
C ASN A 19 6.77 -7.81 -9.61
N TRP A 20 5.63 -7.77 -8.89
CA TRP A 20 4.79 -6.57 -8.81
C TRP A 20 4.41 -6.16 -7.39
N SER A 21 4.27 -7.10 -6.48
CA SER A 21 3.73 -6.86 -5.16
C SER A 21 4.76 -7.09 -4.06
N ALA A 22 4.77 -6.17 -3.11
CA ALA A 22 5.45 -6.35 -1.84
C ALA A 22 4.46 -6.88 -0.81
N PRO A 23 4.89 -7.76 0.11
CA PRO A 23 4.00 -8.45 1.05
C PRO A 23 3.61 -7.56 2.24
N LYS A 24 3.16 -6.32 1.96
CA LYS A 24 2.84 -5.29 2.98
C LYS A 24 1.68 -5.71 3.89
N ASP A 25 0.74 -6.47 3.35
CA ASP A 25 -0.41 -7.07 4.01
C ASP A 25 -0.03 -8.11 5.08
N SER A 26 1.07 -8.82 4.89
CA SER A 26 1.55 -9.86 5.82
C SER A 26 2.49 -9.34 6.92
N ALA A 27 2.66 -8.02 7.07
CA ALA A 27 3.58 -7.45 8.06
C ALA A 27 3.33 -7.93 9.51
N TRP A 28 2.09 -8.34 9.81
CA TRP A 28 1.66 -8.86 11.11
C TRP A 28 2.28 -10.21 11.48
N ILE A 29 2.73 -11.03 10.52
CA ILE A 29 3.37 -12.33 10.83
C ILE A 29 4.77 -12.16 11.45
N SER A 30 5.32 -10.96 11.36
CA SER A 30 6.65 -10.65 11.85
C SER A 30 6.63 -10.24 13.31
N SER A 31 7.59 -10.76 14.08
CA SER A 31 7.84 -10.34 15.46
C SER A 31 8.14 -8.84 15.60
N THR A 32 8.64 -8.18 14.54
CA THR A 32 8.94 -6.74 14.55
C THR A 32 7.81 -5.87 13.99
N GLY A 33 6.72 -6.47 13.49
CA GLY A 33 5.58 -5.77 12.89
C GLY A 33 5.91 -4.92 11.65
N ASN A 34 7.07 -5.15 11.01
CA ASN A 34 7.53 -4.40 9.84
C ASN A 34 8.12 -5.34 8.78
N LEU A 35 8.45 -4.81 7.60
CA LEU A 35 8.85 -5.62 6.44
C LEU A 35 10.37 -5.84 6.32
N LYS A 36 11.16 -5.45 7.34
CA LYS A 36 12.60 -5.69 7.39
C LYS A 36 12.87 -7.19 7.52
N ARG A 37 13.77 -7.72 6.69
CA ARG A 37 14.21 -9.12 6.75
C ARG A 37 15.73 -9.24 6.74
N THR A 38 16.24 -10.24 7.43
CA THR A 38 17.69 -10.50 7.57
C THR A 38 18.07 -11.92 7.15
N SER A 39 17.10 -12.81 7.00
CA SER A 39 17.32 -14.19 6.55
C SER A 39 16.29 -14.64 5.51
N PHE A 40 16.63 -15.69 4.77
CA PHE A 40 15.71 -16.29 3.79
C PHE A 40 14.43 -16.83 4.44
N SER A 41 14.52 -17.47 5.61
CA SER A 41 13.35 -18.02 6.30
C SER A 41 12.33 -16.93 6.66
N GLU A 42 12.80 -15.75 7.09
CA GLU A 42 11.92 -14.62 7.37
C GLU A 42 11.28 -14.04 6.09
N ILE A 43 12.03 -14.03 4.98
CA ILE A 43 11.52 -13.62 3.67
C ILE A 43 10.43 -14.60 3.20
N ALA A 44 10.71 -15.91 3.24
CA ALA A 44 9.78 -16.95 2.83
C ALA A 44 8.48 -16.90 3.63
N LEU A 45 8.58 -16.75 4.97
CA LEU A 45 7.42 -16.61 5.85
C LEU A 45 6.54 -15.41 5.44
N LEU A 46 7.16 -14.26 5.16
CA LEU A 46 6.44 -13.05 4.76
C LEU A 46 5.74 -13.25 3.40
N LEU A 47 6.42 -13.84 2.43
CA LEU A 47 5.86 -14.09 1.10
C LEU A 47 4.72 -15.11 1.14
N TRP A 48 4.84 -16.16 1.96
CA TRP A 48 3.80 -17.18 2.09
C TRP A 48 2.53 -16.70 2.79
N SER A 49 2.64 -15.72 3.68
CA SER A 49 1.50 -15.18 4.42
C SER A 49 0.85 -13.96 3.74
N SER A 50 1.20 -13.66 2.49
CA SER A 50 0.74 -12.46 1.77
C SER A 50 -0.25 -12.79 0.65
N ASP A 51 -1.44 -12.21 0.73
CA ASP A 51 -2.47 -12.30 -0.31
C ASP A 51 -2.03 -11.54 -1.57
N SER A 52 -1.30 -10.44 -1.40
CA SER A 52 -0.73 -9.66 -2.51
C SER A 52 0.29 -10.49 -3.30
N VAL A 53 1.08 -11.33 -2.61
CA VAL A 53 1.98 -12.29 -3.26
C VAL A 53 1.22 -13.45 -3.89
N ALA A 54 0.19 -13.98 -3.24
CA ALA A 54 -0.67 -15.00 -3.82
C ALA A 54 -1.33 -14.50 -5.13
N HIS A 55 -1.76 -13.24 -5.16
CA HIS A 55 -2.27 -12.58 -6.36
C HIS A 55 -1.20 -12.54 -7.47
N ASP A 56 0.03 -12.11 -7.18
CA ASP A 56 1.13 -12.11 -8.17
C ASP A 56 1.39 -13.50 -8.77
N LEU A 57 1.25 -14.57 -7.98
CA LEU A 57 1.54 -15.94 -8.40
C LEU A 57 0.41 -16.57 -9.22
N CYS A 58 -0.85 -16.25 -8.89
CA CYS A 58 -2.02 -16.98 -9.38
C CYS A 58 -2.97 -16.13 -10.24
N HIS A 59 -2.99 -14.80 -10.04
CA HIS A 59 -4.03 -13.90 -10.54
C HIS A 59 -3.48 -12.67 -11.28
N ALA A 60 -2.17 -12.60 -11.52
CA ALA A 60 -1.50 -11.43 -12.10
C ALA A 60 -2.11 -10.97 -13.44
N TYR A 61 -2.65 -11.89 -14.24
CA TYR A 61 -3.21 -11.60 -15.56
C TYR A 61 -4.74 -11.64 -15.60
N ASP A 62 -5.42 -11.74 -14.45
CA ASP A 62 -6.88 -11.92 -14.45
C ASP A 62 -7.65 -10.74 -15.03
N SER A 63 -7.11 -9.52 -14.91
CA SER A 63 -7.69 -8.32 -15.52
C SER A 63 -7.26 -8.07 -16.98
N CYS A 64 -6.36 -8.88 -17.55
CA CYS A 64 -5.90 -8.72 -18.93
C CYS A 64 -6.91 -9.33 -19.91
N LYS A 65 -7.38 -8.54 -20.89
CA LYS A 65 -8.33 -8.99 -21.92
C LYS A 65 -7.65 -9.83 -23.01
N ASP A 66 -6.35 -9.63 -23.21
CA ASP A 66 -5.49 -10.19 -24.25
C ASP A 66 -4.56 -11.29 -23.71
N LYS A 67 -4.89 -11.89 -22.55
CA LYS A 67 -4.04 -12.90 -21.92
C LYS A 67 -3.95 -14.19 -22.73
N THR A 68 -2.72 -14.62 -23.02
CA THR A 68 -2.41 -15.91 -23.65
C THR A 68 -2.00 -16.98 -22.63
N SER A 69 -1.73 -16.57 -21.39
CA SER A 69 -1.38 -17.41 -20.25
C SER A 69 -2.16 -16.95 -19.01
N SER A 70 -2.38 -17.85 -18.05
CA SER A 70 -2.97 -17.52 -16.75
C SER A 70 -1.95 -16.95 -15.76
N ARG A 71 -0.65 -17.22 -15.96
CA ARG A 71 0.41 -16.80 -15.04
C ARG A 71 1.73 -16.45 -15.74
N PRO A 72 2.62 -15.71 -15.07
CA PRO A 72 3.96 -15.41 -15.58
C PRO A 72 4.80 -16.69 -15.73
N SER A 73 5.66 -16.70 -16.75
CA SER A 73 6.60 -17.81 -16.98
C SER A 73 7.74 -17.80 -15.95
N ASN A 74 8.16 -16.60 -15.52
CA ASN A 74 9.25 -16.41 -14.58
C ASN A 74 8.82 -15.52 -13.41
N PHE A 75 9.33 -15.85 -12.22
CA PHE A 75 9.19 -15.04 -11.02
C PHE A 75 10.55 -14.57 -10.54
N PHE A 76 10.58 -13.33 -10.07
CA PHE A 76 11.79 -12.68 -9.59
C PHE A 76 11.60 -12.30 -8.13
N LEU A 77 12.58 -12.65 -7.30
CA LEU A 77 12.67 -12.15 -5.93
C LEU A 77 13.55 -10.90 -5.93
N ALA A 78 12.92 -9.73 -5.87
CA ALA A 78 13.61 -8.46 -5.73
C ALA A 78 13.89 -8.17 -4.25
N LEU A 79 15.17 -7.95 -3.93
CA LEU A 79 15.60 -7.53 -2.60
C LEU A 79 16.03 -6.07 -2.63
N HIS A 80 15.30 -5.23 -1.93
CA HIS A 80 15.66 -3.82 -1.76
C HIS A 80 16.39 -3.63 -0.44
N LYS A 81 17.38 -2.75 -0.41
CA LYS A 81 18.02 -2.35 0.85
C LYS A 81 16.99 -1.78 1.82
N TRP A 82 17.00 -2.25 3.06
CA TRP A 82 16.14 -1.70 4.11
C TRP A 82 16.69 -0.35 4.61
N TYR A 83 15.82 0.65 4.69
CA TYR A 83 16.14 1.97 5.20
C TYR A 83 15.25 2.29 6.41
N PRO A 84 15.78 2.23 7.65
CA PRO A 84 14.98 2.42 8.86
C PRO A 84 14.46 3.86 9.03
N SER A 85 15.08 4.82 8.34
CA SER A 85 14.72 6.24 8.40
C SER A 85 13.71 6.66 7.32
N LEU A 86 13.13 5.71 6.56
CA LEU A 86 12.08 6.04 5.60
C LEU A 86 10.83 6.48 6.35
N LYS A 87 10.26 7.57 5.88
CA LYS A 87 9.08 8.20 6.41
C LYS A 87 7.87 7.80 5.56
N PRO A 88 6.91 7.00 6.07
CA PRO A 88 5.77 6.53 5.28
C PRO A 88 4.98 7.67 4.62
N GLU A 89 4.95 8.83 5.27
CA GLU A 89 4.26 10.01 4.80
C GLU A 89 4.90 10.66 3.56
N MET A 90 6.14 10.28 3.24
CA MET A 90 6.88 10.74 2.07
C MET A 90 6.76 9.79 0.87
N GLU A 91 5.98 8.72 0.98
CA GLU A 91 5.60 7.84 -0.13
C GLU A 91 4.29 8.35 -0.77
N LEU A 92 4.31 8.59 -2.08
CA LEU A 92 3.17 9.09 -2.84
C LEU A 92 2.91 8.21 -4.06
N ARG A 93 1.63 8.13 -4.46
CA ARG A 93 1.18 7.50 -5.70
C ARG A 93 0.81 8.58 -6.70
N CYS A 94 1.29 8.44 -7.91
CA CYS A 94 1.04 9.33 -9.04
C CYS A 94 0.21 8.60 -10.09
N PHE A 95 -0.73 9.30 -10.71
CA PHE A 95 -1.69 8.78 -11.68
C PHE A 95 -1.43 9.43 -13.03
N VAL A 96 -1.08 8.62 -14.03
CA VAL A 96 -0.76 9.06 -15.38
C VAL A 96 -1.74 8.45 -16.36
N HIS A 97 -2.31 9.28 -17.23
CA HIS A 97 -3.23 8.84 -18.26
C HIS A 97 -2.97 9.60 -19.56
N HIS A 98 -2.83 8.90 -20.68
CA HIS A 98 -2.40 9.48 -21.96
C HIS A 98 -1.18 10.41 -21.82
N GLU A 99 -0.15 9.95 -21.09
CA GLU A 99 1.09 10.69 -20.79
C GLU A 99 0.92 12.00 -19.99
N LEU A 100 -0.25 12.22 -19.40
CA LEU A 100 -0.53 13.36 -18.54
C LEU A 100 -0.58 12.91 -17.08
N LEU A 101 0.13 13.62 -16.21
CA LEU A 101 0.03 13.43 -14.76
C LEU A 101 -1.25 14.14 -14.28
N ILE A 102 -2.24 13.34 -13.86
CA ILE A 102 -3.60 13.85 -13.54
C ILE A 102 -3.90 13.87 -12.05
N GLY A 103 -3.12 13.15 -11.24
CA GLY A 103 -3.32 13.11 -9.79
C GLY A 103 -2.11 12.62 -9.04
N ILE A 104 -1.97 13.08 -7.80
CA ILE A 104 -1.00 12.58 -6.84
C ILE A 104 -1.74 12.36 -5.51
N CYS A 105 -1.46 11.29 -4.80
CA CYS A 105 -1.93 11.13 -3.43
C CYS A 105 -0.89 10.53 -2.48
N GLN A 106 -1.06 10.80 -1.19
CA GLN A 106 -0.34 10.12 -0.13
C GLN A 106 -0.59 8.60 -0.16
N ARG A 107 0.48 7.79 -0.07
CA ARG A 107 0.35 6.32 -0.10
C ARG A 107 -0.17 5.74 1.20
N GLU A 108 0.30 6.27 2.33
CA GLU A 108 -0.10 5.88 3.69
C GLU A 108 -1.33 6.68 4.14
N VAL A 109 -2.52 6.13 3.96
CA VAL A 109 -3.79 6.85 4.18
C VAL A 109 -4.39 6.67 5.59
N THR A 110 -3.75 5.87 6.44
CA THR A 110 -4.27 5.52 7.77
C THR A 110 -3.96 6.55 8.84
N ASN A 111 -2.96 7.40 8.60
CA ASN A 111 -2.46 8.34 9.60
C ASN A 111 -2.42 9.78 9.05
N PHE A 112 -2.64 10.73 9.96
CA PHE A 112 -2.55 12.15 9.68
C PHE A 112 -1.17 12.69 10.05
N TYR A 113 -0.52 13.35 9.09
CA TYR A 113 0.81 13.93 9.27
C TYR A 113 0.74 15.45 9.07
N PRO A 114 0.67 16.25 10.14
CA PRO A 114 0.53 17.71 10.03
C PRO A 114 1.59 18.37 9.14
N ALA A 115 2.83 17.87 9.17
CA ALA A 115 3.93 18.38 8.38
C ALA A 115 3.74 18.24 6.85
N LEU A 116 2.83 17.39 6.38
CA LEU A 116 2.49 17.29 4.95
C LEU A 116 1.66 18.47 4.46
N ILE A 117 0.84 19.08 5.33
CA ILE A 117 -0.01 20.23 4.97
C ILE A 117 0.87 21.37 4.45
N GLU A 118 1.90 21.72 5.22
CA GLU A 118 2.86 22.78 4.87
C GLU A 118 3.70 22.44 3.63
N ARG A 119 3.96 21.14 3.40
CA ARG A 119 4.81 20.66 2.31
C ARG A 119 4.05 20.32 1.03
N LYS A 120 2.71 20.34 1.05
CA LYS A 120 1.83 19.92 -0.05
C LYS A 120 2.20 20.61 -1.37
N GLY A 121 2.30 21.93 -1.38
CA GLY A 121 2.67 22.71 -2.58
C GLY A 121 4.03 22.32 -3.15
N VAL A 122 5.06 22.29 -2.29
CA VAL A 122 6.43 21.92 -2.69
C VAL A 122 6.49 20.50 -3.24
N LEU A 123 5.78 19.54 -2.61
CA LEU A 123 5.73 18.16 -3.08
C LEU A 123 5.09 18.04 -4.45
N LYS A 124 3.94 18.71 -4.67
CA LYS A 124 3.26 18.74 -5.96
C LYS A 124 4.21 19.22 -7.07
N THR A 125 4.86 20.37 -6.89
CA THR A 125 5.79 20.93 -7.88
C THR A 125 7.01 20.02 -8.11
N THR A 126 7.59 19.49 -7.03
CA THR A 126 8.78 18.62 -7.12
C THR A 126 8.49 17.33 -7.89
N ILE A 127 7.34 16.70 -7.63
CA ILE A 127 6.93 15.46 -8.30
C ILE A 127 6.55 15.74 -9.75
N GLN A 128 5.89 16.85 -10.04
CA GLN A 128 5.54 17.25 -11.40
C GLN A 128 6.80 17.50 -12.26
N GLY A 129 7.82 18.17 -11.70
CA GLY A 129 9.12 18.35 -12.35
C GLY A 129 9.79 17.00 -12.62
N PHE A 130 9.87 16.14 -11.59
CA PHE A 130 10.43 14.80 -11.74
C PHE A 130 9.72 13.98 -12.83
N PHE A 131 8.40 13.99 -12.87
CA PHE A 131 7.61 13.30 -13.89
C PHE A 131 7.99 13.78 -15.30
N THR A 132 7.99 15.09 -15.52
CA THR A 132 8.28 15.71 -16.82
C THR A 132 9.68 15.36 -17.31
N GLU A 133 10.67 15.39 -16.43
CA GLU A 133 12.08 15.18 -16.78
C GLU A 133 12.46 13.70 -16.88
N ASN A 134 11.88 12.83 -16.04
CA ASN A 134 12.40 11.48 -15.82
C ASN A 134 11.44 10.34 -16.20
N VAL A 135 10.14 10.60 -16.32
CA VAL A 135 9.14 9.53 -16.48
C VAL A 135 8.34 9.68 -17.77
N LYS A 136 7.87 10.89 -18.10
CA LYS A 136 7.04 11.18 -19.28
C LYS A 136 7.76 10.76 -20.57
N GLY A 137 7.07 10.01 -21.44
CA GLY A 137 7.60 9.52 -22.71
C GLY A 137 8.71 8.46 -22.61
N LYS A 138 9.08 8.01 -21.40
CA LYS A 138 10.13 6.98 -21.20
C LYS A 138 9.58 5.63 -20.78
N PHE A 139 8.35 5.57 -20.28
CA PHE A 139 7.67 4.33 -19.93
C PHE A 139 6.87 3.81 -21.11
N GLY A 140 6.83 2.49 -21.32
CA GLY A 140 6.23 1.88 -22.52
C GLY A 140 4.70 1.87 -22.56
N SER A 141 4.02 2.42 -21.55
CA SER A 141 2.57 2.59 -21.51
C SER A 141 2.23 4.06 -21.39
N GLU A 142 1.14 4.50 -22.02
CA GLU A 142 0.64 5.87 -21.93
C GLU A 142 -0.16 6.11 -20.64
N SER A 143 -0.72 5.05 -20.06
CA SER A 143 -1.58 5.10 -18.86
C SER A 143 -1.09 4.11 -17.80
N TYR A 144 -0.78 4.63 -16.61
CA TYR A 144 -0.20 3.88 -15.50
C TYR A 144 -0.27 4.66 -14.19
N THR A 145 0.03 3.98 -13.10
CA THR A 145 0.38 4.65 -11.84
C THR A 145 1.83 4.39 -11.50
N PHE A 146 2.46 5.31 -10.78
CA PHE A 146 3.82 5.10 -10.28
C PHE A 146 3.97 5.59 -8.84
N GLY A 147 4.74 4.87 -8.06
CA GLY A 147 5.10 5.22 -6.69
C GLY A 147 6.37 6.06 -6.66
N VAL A 148 6.39 7.09 -5.81
CA VAL A 148 7.58 7.89 -5.53
C VAL A 148 7.82 8.05 -4.04
N TYR A 149 9.08 8.19 -3.66
CA TYR A 149 9.51 8.65 -2.36
C TYR A 149 10.25 9.97 -2.48
N VAL A 150 9.85 10.98 -1.69
CA VAL A 150 10.55 12.27 -1.65
C VAL A 150 11.44 12.35 -0.41
N THR A 151 12.75 12.43 -0.62
CA THR A 151 13.73 12.47 0.45
C THR A 151 13.72 13.83 1.18
N LYS A 152 14.36 13.89 2.35
CA LYS A 152 14.44 15.12 3.16
C LYS A 152 15.11 16.28 2.42
N ASP A 153 16.09 15.98 1.57
CA ASP A 153 16.82 16.92 0.70
C ASP A 153 16.10 17.18 -0.64
N GLY A 154 14.85 16.73 -0.81
CA GLY A 154 14.01 17.07 -1.97
C GLY A 154 14.23 16.20 -3.21
N ARG A 155 15.08 15.18 -3.16
CA ARG A 155 15.23 14.24 -4.29
C ARG A 155 14.02 13.31 -4.37
N VAL A 156 13.56 13.08 -5.60
CA VAL A 156 12.50 12.11 -5.88
C VAL A 156 13.13 10.77 -6.26
N LYS A 157 12.64 9.70 -5.65
CA LYS A 157 13.02 8.32 -5.96
C LYS A 157 11.80 7.58 -6.49
N LEU A 158 11.91 7.04 -7.69
CA LEU A 158 10.91 6.13 -8.25
C LEU A 158 10.94 4.81 -7.47
N LEU A 159 9.76 4.31 -7.09
CA LEU A 159 9.63 3.10 -6.29
C LEU A 159 9.10 1.93 -7.13
N ASP A 160 7.97 2.13 -7.80
CA ASP A 160 7.32 1.12 -8.64
C ASP A 160 6.42 1.75 -9.69
N PHE A 161 6.00 0.92 -10.65
CA PHE A 161 4.92 1.19 -11.58
C PHE A 161 3.82 0.16 -11.35
N ASN A 162 2.57 0.57 -11.53
CA ASN A 162 1.42 -0.34 -11.54
C ASN A 162 0.49 0.03 -12.71
N PRO A 163 -0.32 -0.93 -13.21
CA PRO A 163 -1.29 -0.65 -14.27
C PRO A 163 -2.28 0.44 -13.88
N TRP A 164 -2.83 1.12 -14.88
CA TRP A 164 -4.03 1.94 -14.74
C TRP A 164 -5.24 1.02 -14.46
N GLY A 165 -5.88 1.16 -13.31
CA GLY A 165 -6.97 0.27 -12.88
C GLY A 165 -6.51 -1.11 -12.41
N ALA A 166 -7.29 -2.13 -12.76
CA ALA A 166 -7.09 -3.53 -12.35
C ALA A 166 -7.04 -3.68 -10.81
N SER A 167 -6.07 -4.41 -10.28
CA SER A 167 -5.85 -4.59 -8.84
C SER A 167 -5.17 -3.40 -8.15
N THR A 168 -4.82 -2.34 -8.90
CA THR A 168 -4.22 -1.14 -8.32
C THR A 168 -5.26 -0.36 -7.49
N LEU A 169 -4.96 -0.13 -6.21
CA LEU A 169 -5.81 0.68 -5.35
C LEU A 169 -5.70 2.19 -5.67
N PRO A 170 -6.81 2.93 -5.81
CA PRO A 170 -6.78 4.36 -6.11
C PRO A 170 -6.54 5.26 -4.87
N LEU A 171 -6.59 4.67 -3.66
CA LEU A 171 -6.23 5.29 -2.38
C LEU A 171 -7.14 6.47 -2.01
N LEU A 172 -6.63 7.71 -2.08
CA LEU A 172 -7.40 8.93 -1.81
C LEU A 172 -8.20 9.40 -3.03
N PHE A 173 -8.18 8.62 -4.12
CA PHE A 173 -9.04 8.81 -5.26
C PHE A 173 -10.01 7.63 -5.46
N THR A 174 -11.02 7.82 -6.29
CA THR A 174 -11.77 6.77 -6.98
C THR A 174 -11.28 6.65 -8.43
N TRP A 175 -11.51 5.51 -9.07
CA TRP A 175 -11.19 5.37 -10.50
C TRP A 175 -12.13 6.22 -11.36
N ASP A 176 -13.42 6.25 -11.02
CA ASP A 176 -14.43 7.03 -11.74
C ASP A 176 -14.09 8.53 -11.77
N GLU A 177 -13.67 9.13 -10.65
CA GLU A 177 -13.34 10.56 -10.64
C GLU A 177 -12.06 10.87 -11.43
N LEU A 178 -11.09 9.94 -11.46
CA LEU A 178 -9.88 10.09 -12.27
C LEU A 178 -10.22 10.04 -13.76
N GLU A 179 -11.22 9.24 -14.15
CA GLU A 179 -11.71 9.19 -15.53
C GLU A 179 -12.55 10.43 -15.90
N GLU A 180 -13.36 10.95 -14.98
CA GLU A 180 -14.14 12.18 -15.19
C GLU A 180 -13.24 13.41 -15.40
N LYS A 181 -12.13 13.50 -14.67
CA LYS A 181 -11.15 14.58 -14.84
C LYS A 181 -10.60 14.72 -16.25
N LEU A 182 -10.61 13.64 -17.04
CA LEU A 182 -10.16 13.64 -18.44
C LEU A 182 -11.15 14.32 -19.38
N ARG A 183 -12.42 14.43 -18.97
CA ARG A 183 -13.50 15.02 -19.78
C ARG A 183 -13.67 16.51 -19.53
N GLY A 184 -13.15 17.02 -18.41
CA GLY A 184 -13.20 18.43 -18.06
C GLY A 184 -12.11 19.23 -18.77
N GLU A 185 -12.44 20.43 -19.25
CA GLU A 185 -11.51 21.31 -19.98
C GLU A 185 -10.45 21.99 -19.08
N ASP A 186 -10.59 21.92 -17.75
CA ASP A 186 -9.74 22.67 -16.80
C ASP A 186 -9.39 21.85 -15.55
N SER A 187 -8.77 20.67 -15.72
CA SER A 187 -8.36 19.85 -14.58
C SER A 187 -6.93 20.19 -14.13
N GLU A 188 -6.81 21.05 -13.12
CA GLU A 188 -5.54 21.29 -12.44
C GLU A 188 -5.04 19.99 -11.77
N LEU A 189 -3.72 19.74 -11.85
CA LEU A 189 -3.08 18.63 -11.15
C LEU A 189 -3.40 18.70 -9.65
N GLU A 190 -4.06 17.68 -9.11
CA GLU A 190 -4.42 17.64 -7.69
C GLU A 190 -3.45 16.75 -6.90
N LEU A 191 -2.98 17.24 -5.75
CA LEU A 191 -2.32 16.43 -4.72
C LEU A 191 -3.27 16.25 -3.53
N ARG A 192 -3.68 15.00 -3.24
CA ARG A 192 -4.47 14.65 -2.06
C ARG A 192 -3.62 14.06 -0.94
N ILE A 193 -3.84 14.54 0.28
CA ILE A 193 -3.20 14.04 1.50
C ILE A 193 -4.29 13.84 2.56
N VAL A 194 -3.98 13.10 3.63
CA VAL A 194 -4.86 13.08 4.80
C VAL A 194 -4.75 14.44 5.49
N GLU A 195 -5.86 15.18 5.61
CA GLU A 195 -5.85 16.57 6.09
C GLU A 195 -6.29 16.74 7.55
N SER A 196 -6.84 15.70 8.18
CA SER A 196 -7.26 15.74 9.57
C SER A 196 -7.11 14.40 10.27
N ARG A 197 -7.02 14.43 11.61
CA ARG A 197 -7.07 13.21 12.43
C ARG A 197 -8.46 12.59 12.28
N CYS A 198 -8.49 11.43 11.65
CA CYS A 198 -9.66 10.58 11.60
C CYS A 198 -9.47 9.48 12.66
N GLY A 199 -10.56 8.87 13.14
CA GLY A 199 -10.46 7.69 14.02
C GLY A 199 -9.76 6.49 13.35
N ILE A 200 -9.86 5.31 13.96
CA ILE A 200 -9.24 4.08 13.42
C ILE A 200 -9.72 3.86 11.98
N ARG A 201 -8.85 4.07 11.00
CA ARG A 201 -9.08 3.68 9.61
C ARG A 201 -8.61 2.25 9.43
N PRO A 202 -9.40 1.36 8.80
CA PRO A 202 -8.90 0.07 8.42
C PRO A 202 -7.63 0.29 7.59
N GLY A 203 -6.54 -0.36 8.01
CA GLY A 203 -5.29 -0.25 7.27
C GLY A 203 -5.47 -0.80 5.85
N LEU A 204 -4.59 -0.39 4.94
CA LEU A 204 -4.36 -1.10 3.67
C LEU A 204 -3.84 -2.55 3.88
N LYS A 205 -3.76 -3.02 5.13
CA LYS A 205 -3.46 -4.39 5.51
C LYS A 205 -4.73 -5.20 5.25
N THR A 206 -4.83 -5.71 4.03
CA THR A 206 -5.98 -6.45 3.51
C THR A 206 -6.10 -7.87 4.09
N ALA A 207 -5.08 -8.33 4.81
CA ALA A 207 -5.00 -9.69 5.35
C ALA A 207 -4.79 -9.67 6.86
N VAL A 208 -5.66 -10.36 7.59
CA VAL A 208 -5.48 -10.80 8.97
C VAL A 208 -5.79 -12.30 9.00
N PRO A 209 -5.30 -13.07 10.00
CA PRO A 209 -5.67 -14.49 10.11
C PRO A 209 -7.18 -14.67 9.99
N TYR A 210 -7.64 -15.75 9.34
CA TYR A 210 -9.06 -16.00 9.16
C TYR A 210 -9.84 -15.97 10.49
N ASP A 211 -9.24 -16.48 11.57
CA ASP A 211 -9.79 -16.44 12.93
C ASP A 211 -10.08 -15.02 13.44
N TYR A 212 -9.46 -13.98 12.89
CA TYR A 212 -9.76 -12.58 13.21
C TYR A 212 -11.01 -12.04 12.49
N LEU A 213 -11.42 -12.67 11.39
CA LEU A 213 -12.58 -12.27 10.58
C LEU A 213 -13.80 -13.14 10.89
N ASP A 214 -13.60 -14.37 11.33
CA ASP A 214 -14.69 -15.31 11.52
C ASP A 214 -15.51 -14.99 12.77
N THR A 215 -16.73 -14.51 12.55
CA THR A 215 -17.73 -14.25 13.60
C THR A 215 -18.81 -15.33 13.65
N SER A 216 -18.55 -16.51 13.08
CA SER A 216 -19.51 -17.62 13.09
C SER A 216 -19.82 -18.10 14.52
N PRO A 217 -21.02 -18.64 14.75
CA PRO A 217 -21.42 -19.13 16.08
C PRO A 217 -20.44 -20.19 16.62
N GLY A 218 -19.98 -19.99 17.85
CA GLY A 218 -19.08 -20.91 18.57
C GLY A 218 -17.60 -20.52 18.56
N ILE A 219 -17.22 -19.47 17.82
CA ILE A 219 -15.83 -19.02 17.69
C ILE A 219 -15.50 -17.91 18.71
N GLY A 220 -14.21 -17.59 18.88
CA GLY A 220 -13.71 -16.63 19.86
C GLY A 220 -14.40 -15.25 19.82
N TRP A 221 -14.64 -14.66 18.65
CA TRP A 221 -15.32 -13.36 18.54
C TRP A 221 -16.78 -13.43 18.97
N ASP A 222 -17.51 -14.46 18.55
CA ASP A 222 -18.89 -14.68 18.93
C ASP A 222 -19.04 -14.90 20.46
N GLN A 223 -18.11 -15.65 21.07
CA GLN A 223 -18.05 -15.80 22.52
C GLN A 223 -17.71 -14.48 23.22
N PHE A 224 -16.76 -13.71 22.71
CA PHE A 224 -16.39 -12.41 23.25
C PHE A 224 -17.57 -11.43 23.20
N LEU A 225 -18.24 -11.31 22.06
CA LEU A 225 -19.38 -10.41 21.87
C LEU A 225 -20.54 -10.78 22.80
N ARG A 226 -20.86 -12.07 22.98
CA ARG A 226 -21.85 -12.52 23.95
C ARG A 226 -21.48 -12.13 25.39
N ASN A 227 -20.22 -12.31 25.77
CA ASN A 227 -19.76 -11.96 27.11
C ASN A 227 -19.82 -10.44 27.33
N ALA A 228 -19.42 -9.65 26.34
CA ALA A 228 -19.50 -8.19 26.38
C ALA A 228 -20.95 -7.70 26.49
N ASP A 229 -21.89 -8.28 25.73
CA ASP A 229 -23.32 -7.94 25.81
C ASP A 229 -23.91 -8.29 27.18
N LYS A 230 -23.53 -9.46 27.74
CA LYS A 230 -23.95 -9.87 29.09
C LYS A 230 -23.44 -8.90 30.16
N GLU A 231 -22.17 -8.51 30.08
CA GLU A 231 -21.55 -7.57 31.01
C GLU A 231 -22.20 -6.18 30.92
N LEU A 232 -22.45 -5.68 29.71
CA LEU A 232 -23.12 -4.39 29.50
C LEU A 232 -24.50 -4.37 30.15
N ARG A 233 -25.30 -5.44 29.98
CA ARG A 233 -26.62 -5.56 30.62
C ARG A 233 -26.53 -5.56 32.14
N GLN A 234 -25.52 -6.21 32.71
CA GLN A 234 -25.29 -6.20 34.16
C GLN A 234 -24.98 -4.78 34.64
N GLN A 235 -24.07 -4.08 33.98
CA GLN A 235 -23.69 -2.70 34.36
C GLN A 235 -24.86 -1.72 34.28
N THR A 236 -25.69 -1.81 33.24
CA THR A 236 -26.91 -0.98 33.13
C THR A 236 -27.91 -1.28 34.24
N SER A 237 -28.12 -2.55 34.57
CA SER A 237 -29.02 -2.96 35.66
C SER A 237 -28.53 -2.50 37.04
N PHE A 238 -27.22 -2.49 37.28
CA PHE A 238 -26.64 -1.96 38.52
C PHE A 238 -26.73 -0.43 38.61
N ALA A 239 -26.63 0.28 37.47
CA ALA A 239 -26.81 1.73 37.43
C ALA A 239 -28.26 2.17 37.69
N GLU A 240 -29.24 1.39 37.21
CA GLU A 240 -30.67 1.63 37.45
C GLU A 240 -31.10 1.27 38.89
N ALA A 241 -30.43 0.30 39.53
CA ALA A 241 -30.71 -0.10 40.90
C ALA A 241 -30.05 0.79 41.97
N GLY A 242 -29.17 1.71 41.57
CA GLY A 242 -28.44 2.64 42.46
C GLY A 242 -28.94 4.10 42.41
N ALA A 243 -29.97 4.40 41.62
CA ALA A 243 -30.67 5.69 41.56
C ALA A 243 -32.00 5.63 42.33
#